data_AF-A0A4S1G5B3-F1
#
_entry.id   AF-A0A4S1G5B3-F1
#
_cell.length_a   1.000
_cell.length_b   1.000
_cell.length_c   1.000
_cell.angle_alpha   90.00
_cell.angle_beta   90.00
_cell.angle_gamma   90.00
#
_symmetry.space_group_name_H-M   'P 1'
#
loop_
_entity.id
_entity.type
_entity.pdbx_description
1 polymer ?
#
loop_
_entity_poly.entity_id
_entity_poly.type
_entity_poly.pdbx_seq_one_letter_code
_entity_poly.pdbx_strand_id
1 'polypeptide(L)'
;EFPGGRQIDVAMAALDADEANRVLLPKYPGIDGFVPLVHGQGCGMSATGDGMMVLHRTLAGYARHPNFGGVLMVGLGCEVNQLTLYGQKGVAAGKRHFNIQEAGGSRNSVERAMGVLAEIAEQVGQL
;
A
#
# COMPACT_ATOMS: atom_id res chain seq x y z
N GLU A 1 -18.75 -12.56 -12.21
CA GLU A 1 -18.80 -11.15 -12.65
C GLU A 1 -19.42 -10.35 -11.52
N PHE A 2 -18.74 -9.29 -11.05
CA PHE A 2 -19.31 -8.38 -10.06
C PHE A 2 -20.32 -7.48 -10.77
N PRO A 3 -21.55 -7.31 -10.24
CA PRO A 3 -22.61 -6.61 -10.94
C PRO A 3 -22.32 -5.11 -10.93
N GLY A 4 -22.03 -4.57 -12.11
CA GLY A 4 -22.07 -3.14 -12.39
C GLY A 4 -20.74 -2.41 -12.21
N GLY A 5 -19.78 -2.60 -13.13
CA GLY A 5 -18.74 -1.62 -13.50
C GLY A 5 -17.88 -0.99 -12.39
N ARG A 6 -18.01 -1.44 -11.14
CA ARG A 6 -17.40 -0.84 -9.97
C ARG A 6 -16.01 -1.42 -9.86
N GLN A 7 -15.01 -0.57 -10.09
CA GLN A 7 -13.62 -0.89 -9.82
C GLN A 7 -13.53 -1.24 -8.34
N ILE A 8 -12.96 -2.39 -8.01
CA ILE A 8 -12.73 -2.72 -6.60
C ILE A 8 -11.63 -1.78 -6.13
N ASP A 9 -11.94 -0.83 -5.28
CA ASP A 9 -10.96 0.16 -4.83
C ASP A 9 -10.29 -0.29 -3.53
N VAL A 10 -9.39 -1.28 -3.62
CA VAL A 10 -8.63 -1.73 -2.44
C VAL A 10 -7.46 -0.80 -2.15
N ALA A 11 -7.35 -0.33 -0.91
CA ALA A 11 -6.16 0.33 -0.41
C ALA A 11 -5.25 -0.67 0.34
N MET A 12 -4.02 -0.84 -0.15
CA MET A 12 -3.03 -1.75 0.47
C MET A 12 -2.45 -1.13 1.76
N ALA A 13 -2.51 -1.84 2.88
CA ALA A 13 -1.97 -1.38 4.17
C ALA A 13 -1.25 -2.50 4.94
N ALA A 14 0.07 -2.41 5.14
CA ALA A 14 0.84 -3.48 5.79
C ALA A 14 0.74 -3.53 7.33
N LEU A 15 0.29 -2.46 8.00
CA LEU A 15 0.42 -2.31 9.46
C LEU A 15 -0.87 -2.52 10.25
N ASP A 16 -2.03 -2.10 9.75
CA ASP A 16 -3.32 -2.35 10.42
C ASP A 16 -4.52 -2.14 9.47
N ALA A 17 -4.74 -3.12 8.59
CA ALA A 17 -5.88 -3.08 7.67
C ALA A 17 -7.22 -3.22 8.42
N ASP A 18 -7.25 -3.93 9.55
CA ASP A 18 -8.47 -4.12 10.34
C ASP A 18 -8.92 -2.81 10.99
N GLU A 19 -7.98 -2.04 11.55
CA GLU A 19 -8.28 -0.70 12.06
C GLU A 19 -8.72 0.26 10.95
N ALA A 20 -8.07 0.21 9.78
CA ALA A 20 -8.50 1.00 8.62
C ALA A 20 -9.94 0.62 8.18
N ASN A 21 -10.25 -0.67 8.11
CA ASN A 21 -11.61 -1.14 7.81
C ASN A 21 -12.63 -0.73 8.88
N ARG A 22 -12.22 -0.68 10.16
CA ARG A 22 -13.11 -0.26 11.25
C ARG A 22 -13.37 1.25 11.28
N VAL A 23 -12.35 2.06 10.99
CA VAL A 23 -12.36 3.51 11.25
C VAL A 23 -12.54 4.34 9.98
N LEU A 24 -11.94 3.92 8.86
CA LEU A 24 -11.94 4.68 7.61
C LEU A 24 -13.02 4.18 6.65
N LEU A 25 -13.16 2.87 6.45
CA LEU A 25 -14.10 2.30 5.46
C LEU A 25 -15.55 2.85 5.58
N PRO A 26 -16.14 3.03 6.79
CA PRO A 26 -17.49 3.60 6.91
C PRO A 26 -17.63 5.03 6.37
N LYS A 27 -16.52 5.76 6.20
CA LYS A 27 -16.49 7.14 5.70
C LYS A 27 -16.35 7.22 4.17
N TYR A 28 -15.89 6.15 3.53
CA TYR A 28 -15.58 6.12 2.11
C TYR A 28 -16.34 4.98 1.43
N PRO A 29 -17.65 5.13 1.17
CA PRO A 29 -18.47 4.05 0.62
C PRO A 29 -18.07 3.65 -0.80
N GLY A 30 -17.25 4.45 -1.51
CA GLY A 30 -16.64 4.11 -2.80
C GLY A 30 -15.66 2.94 -2.75
N ILE A 31 -15.12 2.64 -1.57
CA ILE A 31 -14.06 1.65 -1.35
C ILE A 31 -14.67 0.37 -0.78
N ASP A 32 -14.25 -0.79 -1.30
CA ASP A 32 -14.73 -2.09 -0.80
C ASP A 32 -13.97 -2.55 0.46
N GLY A 33 -12.72 -2.11 0.65
CA GLY A 33 -11.94 -2.41 1.84
C GLY A 33 -10.46 -2.07 1.76
N PHE A 34 -9.80 -2.17 2.91
CA PHE A 34 -8.36 -2.12 3.07
C PHE A 34 -7.83 -3.54 3.23
N VAL A 35 -6.77 -3.90 2.50
CA VAL A 35 -6.22 -5.27 2.52
C VAL A 35 -4.73 -5.24 2.90
N PRO A 36 -4.30 -6.08 3.85
CA PRO A 36 -2.90 -6.20 4.19
C PRO A 36 -2.17 -7.12 3.22
N LEU A 37 -1.11 -6.60 2.60
CA LEU A 37 -0.17 -7.39 1.80
C LEU A 37 1.19 -7.37 2.50
N VAL A 38 1.48 -8.46 3.22
CA VAL A 38 2.68 -8.60 4.05
C VAL A 38 3.65 -9.56 3.35
N HIS A 39 4.93 -9.17 3.26
CA HIS A 39 6.00 -10.08 2.86
C HIS A 39 7.04 -10.21 3.98
N GLY A 40 7.57 -11.41 4.18
CA GLY A 40 8.64 -11.67 5.13
C GLY A 40 10.05 -11.41 4.58
N GLN A 41 10.17 -10.92 3.35
CA GLN A 41 11.44 -10.69 2.69
C GLN A 41 12.07 -9.38 3.21
N GLY A 42 12.94 -9.48 4.22
CA GLY A 42 13.62 -8.34 4.86
C GLY A 42 15.13 -8.29 4.61
N CYS A 43 15.90 -7.66 5.52
CA CYS A 43 17.34 -7.34 5.43
C CYS A 43 18.32 -8.48 5.05
N GLY A 44 17.87 -9.73 5.00
CA GLY A 44 18.66 -10.89 4.57
C GLY A 44 18.56 -11.21 3.07
N MET A 45 17.69 -10.52 2.32
CA MET A 45 17.62 -10.65 0.87
C MET A 45 18.75 -9.86 0.21
N SER A 46 19.48 -10.51 -0.69
CA SER A 46 20.42 -9.79 -1.56
C SER A 46 19.70 -8.68 -2.31
N ALA A 47 20.26 -7.46 -2.26
CA ALA A 47 19.74 -6.30 -3.00
C ALA A 47 19.77 -6.51 -4.53
N THR A 48 20.41 -7.58 -5.00
CA THR A 48 20.54 -7.96 -6.41
C THR A 48 20.26 -9.46 -6.60
N GLY A 49 19.82 -9.83 -7.81
CA GLY A 49 19.51 -11.21 -8.17
C GLY A 49 18.01 -11.51 -8.24
N ASP A 50 17.67 -12.75 -8.53
CA ASP A 50 16.32 -13.17 -8.92
C ASP A 50 15.27 -12.90 -7.84
N GLY A 51 15.62 -13.04 -6.56
CA GLY A 51 14.70 -12.78 -5.44
C GLY A 51 14.19 -11.33 -5.42
N MET A 52 15.10 -10.37 -5.61
CA MET A 52 14.74 -8.94 -5.66
C MET A 52 13.92 -8.62 -6.91
N MET A 53 14.27 -9.20 -8.07
CA MET A 53 13.48 -9.03 -9.30
C MET A 53 12.05 -9.55 -9.16
N VAL A 54 11.86 -10.72 -8.52
CA VAL A 54 10.54 -11.29 -8.26
C VAL A 54 9.75 -10.41 -7.29
N LEU A 55 10.37 -9.90 -6.23
CA LEU A 55 9.73 -8.97 -5.30
C LEU A 55 9.26 -7.69 -6.01
N HIS A 56 10.14 -7.04 -6.77
CA HIS A 56 9.79 -5.86 -7.55
C HIS A 56 8.64 -6.11 -8.52
N ARG A 57 8.68 -7.22 -9.27
CA ARG A 57 7.60 -7.57 -10.22
C ARG A 57 6.28 -7.79 -9.50
N THR A 58 6.31 -8.42 -8.33
CA THR A 58 5.12 -8.71 -7.54
C THR A 58 4.49 -7.43 -6.98
N LEU A 59 5.29 -6.58 -6.35
CA LEU A 59 4.83 -5.28 -5.81
C LEU A 59 4.35 -4.34 -6.91
N ALA A 60 5.06 -4.29 -8.05
CA ALA A 60 4.61 -3.52 -9.22
C ALA A 60 3.30 -4.06 -9.81
N GLY A 61 3.06 -5.36 -9.73
CA GLY A 61 1.81 -6.01 -10.09
C GLY A 61 0.65 -5.50 -9.24
N TYR A 62 0.77 -5.57 -7.91
CA TYR A 62 -0.23 -5.03 -6.99
C TYR A 62 -0.48 -3.54 -7.22
N ALA A 63 0.59 -2.74 -7.35
CA ALA A 63 0.50 -1.30 -7.56
C ALA A 63 -0.08 -0.86 -8.92
N ARG A 64 -0.34 -1.79 -9.84
CA ARG A 64 -0.97 -1.51 -11.16
C ARG A 64 -2.24 -2.32 -11.38
N HIS A 65 -2.62 -3.14 -10.42
CA HIS A 65 -3.76 -4.02 -10.57
C HIS A 65 -5.04 -3.17 -10.52
N PRO A 66 -6.01 -3.36 -11.43
CA PRO A 66 -7.19 -2.51 -11.53
C PRO A 66 -8.03 -2.52 -10.24
N ASN A 67 -7.98 -3.60 -9.46
CA ASN A 67 -8.65 -3.68 -8.16
C ASN A 67 -7.91 -2.96 -7.00
N PHE A 68 -6.91 -2.13 -7.30
CA PHE A 68 -6.24 -1.30 -6.28
C PHE A 68 -6.30 0.15 -6.73
N GLY A 69 -7.25 0.90 -6.16
CA GLY A 69 -7.35 2.34 -6.38
C GLY A 69 -6.20 3.12 -5.74
N GLY A 70 -5.56 2.57 -4.69
CA GLY A 70 -4.39 3.16 -4.06
C GLY A 70 -3.55 2.17 -3.26
N VAL A 71 -2.29 2.51 -3.00
CA VAL A 71 -1.32 1.58 -2.39
C VAL A 71 -0.39 2.33 -1.45
N LEU A 72 -0.37 1.91 -0.17
CA LEU A 72 0.60 2.36 0.82
C LEU A 72 1.64 1.26 1.09
N MET A 73 2.89 1.51 0.69
CA MET A 73 4.02 0.64 1.01
C MET A 73 4.70 1.10 2.30
N VAL A 74 4.85 0.19 3.27
CA VAL A 74 5.58 0.50 4.50
C VAL A 74 6.80 -0.41 4.61
N GLY A 75 7.97 0.21 4.64
CA GLY A 75 9.25 -0.48 4.79
C GLY A 75 9.78 -0.38 6.22
N LEU A 76 10.71 -1.27 6.58
CA LEU A 76 11.43 -1.15 7.85
C LEU A 76 12.46 0.01 7.82
N GLY A 77 13.10 0.29 6.69
CA GLY A 77 14.11 1.34 6.52
C GLY A 77 15.52 0.84 6.22
N CYS A 78 15.85 -0.42 6.51
CA CYS A 78 17.08 -1.09 6.08
C CYS A 78 16.97 -1.78 4.71
N GLU A 79 15.79 -1.72 4.09
CA GLU A 79 15.53 -2.43 2.85
C GLU A 79 16.03 -1.60 1.67
N VAL A 80 17.05 -2.12 1.00
CA VAL A 80 17.70 -1.57 -0.21
C VAL A 80 16.73 -1.52 -1.41
N ASN A 81 15.46 -1.88 -1.20
CA ASN A 81 14.38 -1.73 -2.16
C ASN A 81 14.00 -0.25 -2.22
N GLN A 82 14.62 0.48 -3.14
CA GLN A 82 14.29 1.86 -3.41
C GLN A 82 12.80 1.98 -3.78
N LEU A 83 11.97 2.29 -2.79
CA LEU A 83 10.54 2.59 -2.91
C LEU A 83 10.27 3.68 -3.97
N THR A 84 11.30 4.46 -4.28
CA THR A 84 11.41 5.42 -5.39
C THR A 84 11.28 4.80 -6.79
N LEU A 85 11.63 3.52 -7.01
CA LEU A 85 11.55 2.87 -8.33
C LEU A 85 10.11 2.55 -8.78
N TYR A 86 9.18 2.43 -7.84
CA TYR A 86 7.76 2.14 -8.15
C TYR A 86 6.98 3.37 -8.61
N GLY A 87 7.59 4.57 -8.52
CA GLY A 87 7.00 5.84 -8.94
C GLY A 87 7.16 6.17 -10.42
N GLN A 88 7.92 5.39 -11.21
CA GLN A 88 8.41 5.88 -12.51
C GLN A 88 7.59 5.46 -13.75
N LYS A 89 6.69 4.46 -13.71
CA LYS A 89 5.84 4.15 -14.88
C LYS A 89 4.45 3.63 -14.48
N GLY A 90 3.42 4.36 -14.88
CA GLY A 90 2.01 3.99 -14.74
C GLY A 90 1.32 4.77 -13.64
N VAL A 91 0.64 5.84 -14.07
CA VAL A 91 -0.29 6.70 -13.33
C VAL A 91 -1.31 5.82 -12.60
N ALA A 92 -1.15 5.67 -11.29
CA ALA A 92 -2.29 5.41 -10.42
C ALA A 92 -2.18 6.43 -9.29
N ALA A 93 -3.23 7.23 -9.13
CA ALA A 93 -3.40 8.09 -7.97
C ALA A 93 -3.25 7.24 -6.70
N GLY A 94 -2.78 7.83 -5.59
CA GLY A 94 -2.74 7.11 -4.31
C GLY A 94 -1.58 6.14 -4.05
N LYS A 95 -0.47 6.17 -4.81
CA LYS A 95 0.78 5.50 -4.38
C LYS A 95 1.49 6.33 -3.32
N ARG A 96 1.74 5.74 -2.15
CA ARG A 96 2.47 6.37 -1.04
C ARG A 96 3.42 5.37 -0.40
N HIS A 97 4.48 5.86 0.24
CA HIS A 97 5.38 5.03 1.02
C HIS A 97 5.97 5.77 2.21
N PHE A 98 6.38 5.03 3.25
CA PHE A 98 7.25 5.54 4.31
C PHE A 98 7.99 4.39 5.01
N ASN A 99 9.02 4.74 5.78
CA ASN A 99 9.77 3.79 6.60
C ASN A 99 9.35 3.88 8.07
N ILE A 100 9.15 2.73 8.73
CA ILE A 100 8.73 2.66 10.14
C ILE A 100 9.76 3.26 11.09
N GLN A 101 11.06 3.13 10.76
CA GLN A 101 12.17 3.68 11.55
C GLN A 101 12.15 5.21 11.60
N GLU A 102 11.58 5.87 10.59
CA GLU A 102 11.45 7.33 10.54
C GLU A 102 10.25 7.85 11.35
N ALA A 103 9.28 6.99 11.66
CA ALA A 103 8.08 7.37 12.40
C ALA A 103 8.30 7.40 13.93
N GLY A 104 9.41 6.84 14.42
CA GLY A 104 9.77 6.92 15.85
C GLY A 104 8.98 5.95 16.75
N GLY A 105 8.54 4.80 16.22
CA GLY A 105 7.91 3.72 17.00
C GLY A 105 6.64 3.17 16.36
N SER A 106 6.18 2.00 16.84
CA SER A 106 5.05 1.28 16.25
C SER A 106 3.76 2.10 16.24
N ARG A 107 3.44 2.77 17.36
CA ARG A 107 2.22 3.58 17.48
C ARG A 107 2.21 4.74 16.49
N ASN A 108 3.28 5.53 16.45
CA ASN A 108 3.40 6.65 15.51
C ASN A 108 3.35 6.18 14.05
N SER A 109 3.82 4.95 13.79
CA SER A 109 3.79 4.35 12.45
C SER A 109 2.37 3.97 12.03
N VAL A 110 1.58 3.42 12.96
CA VAL A 110 0.15 3.15 12.74
C VAL A 110 -0.60 4.47 12.53
N GLU A 111 -0.38 5.47 13.39
CA GLU A 111 -1.00 6.79 13.25
C GLU A 111 -0.67 7.45 11.90
N ARG A 112 0.59 7.38 11.47
CA ARG A 112 1.03 7.86 10.15
C ARG A 112 0.40 7.05 9.01
N ALA A 113 0.34 5.73 9.12
CA ALA A 113 -0.28 4.88 8.12
C ALA A 113 -1.78 5.20 7.96
N MET A 114 -2.51 5.35 9.07
CA MET A 114 -3.92 5.70 9.08
C MET A 114 -4.19 7.07 8.43
N GLY A 115 -3.34 8.06 8.69
CA GLY A 115 -3.43 9.37 8.02
C GLY A 115 -3.25 9.26 6.51
N VAL A 116 -2.21 8.54 6.06
CA VAL A 116 -1.95 8.36 4.63
C VAL A 116 -3.04 7.53 3.95
N LEU A 117 -3.57 6.51 4.61
CA LEU A 117 -4.70 5.72 4.10
C LEU A 117 -5.97 6.56 3.95
N ALA A 118 -6.21 7.52 4.85
CA ALA A 118 -7.32 8.45 4.74
C ALA A 118 -7.16 9.37 3.51
N GLU A 119 -5.96 9.91 3.27
CA GLU A 119 -5.68 10.71 2.06
C GLU A 119 -5.88 9.89 0.77
N ILE A 120 -5.42 8.64 0.76
CA ILE A 120 -5.62 7.73 -0.38
C ILE A 120 -7.12 7.46 -0.56
N ALA A 121 -7.83 7.16 0.53
CA ALA A 121 -9.24 6.83 0.48
C ALA A 121 -10.10 8.01 0.01
N GLU A 122 -9.73 9.24 0.40
CA GLU A 122 -10.38 10.45 -0.10
C GLU A 122 -10.15 10.66 -1.61
N GLN A 123 -8.93 10.41 -2.09
CA GLN A 123 -8.60 10.52 -3.52
C GLN A 123 -9.32 9.46 -4.36
N VAL A 124 -9.44 8.24 -3.84
CA VAL A 124 -9.96 7.08 -4.58
C VAL A 124 -11.48 6.98 -4.47
N GLY A 125 -12.05 7.17 -3.27
CA GLY A 125 -13.49 7.06 -3.04
C GLY A 125 -14.34 8.16 -3.68
N GLN A 126 -13.72 9.12 -4.37
CA GLN A 126 -14.38 10.16 -5.16
C GLN A 126 -14.40 9.87 -6.67
N LEU A 127 -13.69 8.83 -7.12
CA LEU A 127 -13.65 8.39 -8.53
C LEU A 127 -14.90 7.57 -8.91
#